data_AF-A0A533YMX8-F1
#
_entry.id   AF-A0A533YMX8-F1
#
_cell.length_a   1.000
_cell.length_b   1.000
_cell.length_c   1.000
_cell.angle_alpha   90.00
_cell.angle_beta   90.00
_cell.angle_gamma   90.00
#
_symmetry.space_group_name_H-M   'P 1'
#
loop_
_entity.id
_entity.type
_entity.pdbx_description
1 polymer ?
#
loop_
_entity_poly.entity_id
_entity_poly.type
_entity_poly.pdbx_seq_one_letter_code
_entity_poly.pdbx_strand_id
1 'polypeptide(L)'
;MTDEFRITFFFGPEAAPDRPGVVRCVFNVKKRSWKGGVQVTVELAAAQLERIRDRGQFGELIEMIRAKVEPEMFAEYELRARDLFTQQVCWAKLDLDIRAGITQENQTIPAEAFQPELDESARARAEAIRQAILTELDV
;
A
#
# COMPACT_ATOMS: atom_id res chain seq x y z
N MET A 1 0.10 -5.88 -16.96
CA MET A 1 0.61 -7.23 -16.61
C MET A 1 0.05 -7.77 -15.28
N THR A 2 -0.92 -7.09 -14.65
CA THR A 2 -1.67 -7.62 -13.48
C THR A 2 -2.91 -8.43 -13.86
N ASP A 3 -3.33 -8.43 -15.13
CA ASP A 3 -4.59 -9.03 -15.60
C ASP A 3 -4.68 -10.56 -15.42
N GLU A 4 -3.54 -11.23 -15.17
CA GLU A 4 -3.49 -12.67 -14.88
C GLU A 4 -3.82 -13.02 -13.41
N PHE A 5 -3.74 -12.03 -12.52
CA PHE A 5 -3.90 -12.20 -11.07
C PHE A 5 -5.15 -11.47 -10.58
N ARG A 6 -6.01 -12.20 -9.86
CA ARG A 6 -6.99 -11.58 -8.97
C ARG A 6 -6.31 -11.29 -7.64
N ILE A 7 -6.30 -10.02 -7.26
CA ILE A 7 -5.73 -9.54 -6.01
C ILE A 7 -6.86 -8.90 -5.22
N THR A 8 -7.04 -9.33 -3.97
CA THR A 8 -7.93 -8.65 -3.04
C THR A 8 -7.19 -8.29 -1.77
N PHE A 9 -7.42 -7.09 -1.27
CA PHE A 9 -6.95 -6.67 0.03
C PHE A 9 -7.62 -7.53 1.12
N PHE A 10 -6.84 -8.04 2.07
CA PHE A 10 -7.35 -8.86 3.17
C PHE A 10 -7.42 -8.04 4.47
N PHE A 11 -6.29 -7.50 4.95
CA PHE A 11 -6.28 -6.58 6.10
C PHE A 11 -4.99 -5.73 6.17
N GLY A 12 -5.03 -4.72 7.05
CA GLY A 12 -3.93 -3.80 7.37
C GLY A 12 -4.25 -2.32 7.09
N PRO A 13 -3.28 -1.42 7.22
CA PRO A 13 -1.96 -1.68 7.79
C PRO A 13 -2.04 -1.96 9.29
N GLU A 14 -1.20 -2.87 9.79
CA GLU A 14 -1.03 -3.07 11.23
C GLU A 14 0.45 -3.22 11.58
N ALA A 15 0.81 -2.96 12.83
CA ALA A 15 2.18 -3.20 13.30
C ALA A 15 2.52 -4.69 13.22
N ALA A 16 3.70 -5.02 12.72
CA ALA A 16 4.21 -6.38 12.76
C ALA A 16 4.53 -6.76 14.21
N PRO A 17 3.97 -7.86 14.77
CA PRO A 17 4.08 -8.20 16.19
C PRO A 17 5.51 -8.26 16.74
N ASP A 18 6.44 -8.77 15.93
CA ASP A 18 7.83 -9.04 16.35
C ASP A 18 8.86 -8.14 15.64
N ARG A 19 8.41 -7.11 14.91
CA ARG A 19 9.28 -6.20 14.15
C ARG A 19 8.93 -4.74 14.43
N PRO A 20 9.50 -4.14 15.49
CA PRO A 20 9.28 -2.73 15.80
C PRO A 20 9.58 -1.82 14.60
N GLY A 21 8.69 -0.88 14.32
CA GLY A 21 8.84 0.02 13.18
C GLY A 21 8.57 -0.62 11.82
N VAL A 22 7.96 -1.82 11.77
CA VAL A 22 7.47 -2.43 10.54
C VAL A 22 5.95 -2.50 10.58
N VAL A 23 5.31 -2.12 9.49
CA VAL A 23 3.87 -2.30 9.26
C VAL A 23 3.65 -3.36 8.19
N ARG A 24 2.51 -4.05 8.26
CA ARG A 24 2.13 -5.07 7.28
C ARG A 24 0.73 -4.89 6.73
N CYS A 25 0.58 -5.22 5.45
CA CYS A 25 -0.71 -5.47 4.81
C CYS A 25 -0.73 -6.89 4.27
N VAL A 26 -1.90 -7.53 4.25
CA VAL A 26 -2.07 -8.88 3.69
C VAL A 26 -3.01 -8.82 2.51
N PHE A 27 -2.65 -9.54 1.44
CA PHE A 27 -3.45 -9.66 0.23
C PHE A 27 -3.72 -11.12 -0.07
N ASN A 28 -4.92 -11.41 -0.58
CA ASN A 28 -5.17 -12.68 -1.25
C ASN A 28 -4.79 -12.52 -2.72
N VAL A 29 -3.92 -13.39 -3.20
CA VAL A 29 -3.44 -13.38 -4.59
C VAL A 29 -3.81 -14.70 -5.23
N LYS A 30 -4.44 -14.65 -6.39
CA LYS A 30 -4.81 -15.85 -7.16
C LYS A 30 -4.54 -15.64 -8.64
N LYS A 31 -3.58 -16.41 -9.17
CA LYS A 31 -3.41 -16.56 -10.62
C LYS A 31 -4.50 -17.45 -11.18
N ARG A 32 -4.97 -17.18 -12.41
CA ARG A 32 -5.99 -18.00 -13.09
C ARG A 32 -5.62 -19.49 -13.19
N SER A 33 -4.33 -19.81 -13.34
CA SER A 33 -3.82 -21.18 -13.47
C SER A 33 -3.61 -21.91 -12.14
N TRP A 34 -3.75 -21.22 -11.00
CA TRP A 34 -3.50 -21.81 -9.69
C TRP A 34 -4.72 -22.57 -9.17
N LYS A 35 -4.46 -23.70 -8.49
CA LYS A 35 -5.51 -24.50 -7.83
C LYS A 35 -6.19 -23.72 -6.70
N GLY A 36 -5.46 -22.82 -6.04
CA GLY A 36 -5.95 -22.00 -4.93
C GLY A 36 -5.33 -20.60 -4.94
N GLY A 37 -5.93 -19.69 -4.17
CA GLY A 37 -5.28 -18.42 -3.83
C GLY A 37 -4.26 -18.61 -2.70
N VAL A 38 -3.37 -17.65 -2.57
CA VAL A 38 -2.37 -17.60 -1.50
C VAL A 38 -2.48 -16.28 -0.75
N GLN A 39 -2.03 -16.25 0.48
CA GLN A 39 -1.91 -15.04 1.26
C GLN A 39 -0.48 -14.52 1.18
N VAL A 40 -0.36 -13.26 0.81
CA VAL A 40 0.92 -12.56 0.71
C VAL A 40 0.93 -11.45 1.74
N THR A 41 1.81 -11.58 2.72
CA THR A 41 2.10 -10.51 3.68
C THR A 41 3.12 -9.56 3.06
N VAL A 42 2.83 -8.27 3.07
CA VAL A 42 3.72 -7.23 2.56
C VAL A 42 4.16 -6.38 3.73
N GLU A 43 5.46 -6.36 4.00
CA GLU A 43 6.04 -5.56 5.07
C GLU A 43 6.66 -4.27 4.53
N LEU A 44 6.49 -3.18 5.27
CA LEU A 44 7.14 -1.89 5.04
C LEU A 44 7.78 -1.40 6.32
N ALA A 45 9.04 -0.97 6.23
CA ALA A 45 9.67 -0.23 7.32
C ALA A 45 9.06 1.18 7.41
N ALA A 46 8.75 1.64 8.62
CA ALA A 46 8.22 2.98 8.86
C ALA A 46 9.12 4.07 8.24
N ALA A 47 10.45 3.92 8.37
CA ALA A 47 11.40 4.83 7.75
C ALA A 47 11.30 4.87 6.21
N GLN A 48 10.94 3.77 5.55
CA GLN A 48 10.69 3.77 4.11
C GLN A 48 9.39 4.48 3.77
N LEU A 49 8.33 4.21 4.55
CA LEU A 49 7.03 4.84 4.37
C LEU A 49 7.10 6.36 4.52
N GLU A 50 7.78 6.85 5.56
CA GLU A 50 8.01 8.29 5.77
C GLU A 50 8.78 8.92 4.61
N ARG A 51 9.85 8.27 4.12
CA ARG A 51 10.58 8.76 2.94
C ARG A 51 9.71 8.86 1.69
N ILE A 52 8.79 7.92 1.48
CA ILE A 52 7.88 7.96 0.33
C ILE A 52 6.83 9.07 0.53
N ARG A 53 6.33 9.28 1.75
CA ARG A 53 5.40 10.37 2.10
C ARG A 53 6.02 11.75 1.89
N ASP A 54 7.26 11.94 2.35
CA ASP A 54 7.97 13.23 2.35
C ASP A 54 8.32 13.74 0.95
N ARG A 55 8.22 12.90 -0.08
CA ARG A 55 8.42 13.31 -1.48
C ARG A 55 7.24 14.14 -2.05
N GLY A 56 6.45 14.78 -1.18
CA GLY A 56 5.45 15.81 -1.50
C GLY A 56 4.05 15.29 -1.84
N GLN A 57 3.89 14.00 -2.10
CA GLN A 57 2.61 13.43 -2.57
C GLN A 57 1.53 13.41 -1.49
N PHE A 58 1.93 13.14 -0.24
CA PHE A 58 0.98 12.97 0.85
C PHE A 58 0.54 14.30 1.46
N GLY A 59 1.45 15.27 1.60
CA GLY A 59 1.11 16.60 2.11
C GLY A 59 0.06 17.32 1.27
N GLU A 60 0.22 17.31 -0.07
CA GLU A 60 -0.78 17.88 -0.98
C GLU A 60 -2.15 17.21 -0.85
N LEU A 61 -2.17 15.88 -0.73
CA LEU A 61 -3.39 15.11 -0.52
C LEU A 61 -4.10 15.51 0.78
N ILE A 62 -3.36 15.71 1.87
CA ILE A 62 -3.92 16.13 3.15
C ILE A 62 -4.58 17.51 3.05
N GLU A 63 -3.94 18.46 2.38
CA GLU A 63 -4.53 19.80 2.19
C GLU A 63 -5.77 19.76 1.29
N MET A 64 -5.79 18.89 0.27
CA MET A 64 -6.99 18.66 -0.54
C MET A 64 -8.15 18.09 0.29
N ILE A 65 -7.87 17.11 1.15
CA ILE A 65 -8.87 16.54 2.06
C ILE A 65 -9.38 17.63 3.01
N ARG A 66 -8.47 18.40 3.63
CA ARG A 66 -8.81 19.51 4.54
C ARG A 66 -9.75 20.53 3.91
N ALA A 67 -9.59 20.82 2.62
CA ALA A 67 -10.44 21.76 1.90
C ALA A 67 -11.84 21.22 1.59
N LYS A 68 -12.07 19.90 1.72
CA LYS A 68 -13.31 19.21 1.30
C LYS A 68 -14.15 18.67 2.46
N VAL A 69 -13.58 18.58 3.66
CA VAL A 69 -14.26 18.01 4.84
C VAL A 69 -14.44 19.05 5.94
N GLU A 70 -15.45 18.84 6.78
CA GLU A 70 -15.66 19.67 7.96
C GLU A 70 -14.45 19.58 8.92
N PRO A 71 -14.04 20.68 9.57
CA PRO A 71 -12.86 20.72 10.44
C PRO A 71 -12.88 19.66 11.56
N GLU A 72 -14.06 19.34 12.10
CA GLU A 72 -14.24 18.36 13.18
C GLU A 72 -14.01 16.93 12.70
N MET A 73 -14.28 16.65 11.42
CA MET A 73 -14.10 15.33 10.81
C MET A 73 -12.67 15.11 10.29
N PHE A 74 -11.91 16.18 10.08
CA PHE A 74 -10.61 16.13 9.43
C PHE A 74 -9.65 15.11 10.06
N ALA A 75 -9.63 14.99 11.39
CA ALA A 75 -8.71 14.06 12.07
C ALA A 75 -8.97 12.59 11.70
N GLU A 76 -10.24 12.21 11.53
CA GLU A 76 -10.64 10.86 11.10
C GLU A 76 -10.21 10.60 9.65
N TYR A 77 -10.45 11.57 8.77
CA TYR A 77 -10.04 11.49 7.36
C TYR A 77 -8.52 11.44 7.21
N GLU A 78 -7.77 12.22 8.00
CA GLU A 78 -6.30 12.19 7.98
C GLU A 78 -5.79 10.80 8.39
N LEU A 79 -6.34 10.22 9.46
CA LEU A 79 -5.97 8.88 9.91
C LEU A 79 -6.27 7.84 8.81
N ARG A 80 -7.46 7.90 8.21
CA ARG A 80 -7.85 6.99 7.13
C ARG A 80 -6.99 7.19 5.88
N ALA A 81 -6.63 8.42 5.52
CA ALA A 81 -5.74 8.71 4.41
C ALA A 81 -4.34 8.10 4.63
N ARG A 82 -3.81 8.15 5.87
CA ARG A 82 -2.53 7.52 6.23
C ARG A 82 -2.57 6.00 6.04
N ASP A 83 -3.68 5.36 6.42
CA ASP A 83 -3.88 3.93 6.23
C ASP A 83 -3.96 3.56 4.75
N LEU A 84 -4.80 4.28 3.99
CA LEU A 84 -4.98 4.04 2.56
C LEU A 84 -3.69 4.27 1.78
N PHE A 85 -2.92 5.31 2.12
CA PHE A 85 -1.60 5.51 1.55
C PHE A 85 -0.68 4.32 1.79
N THR A 86 -0.65 3.80 3.01
CA THR A 86 0.15 2.62 3.35
C THR A 86 -0.30 1.39 2.54
N GLN A 87 -1.62 1.18 2.39
CA GLN A 87 -2.16 0.11 1.57
C GLN A 87 -1.77 0.24 0.09
N GLN A 88 -1.78 1.45 -0.46
CA GLN A 88 -1.34 1.72 -1.84
C GLN A 88 0.16 1.43 -2.03
N VAL A 89 1.00 1.79 -1.07
CA VAL A 89 2.45 1.47 -1.11
C VAL A 89 2.67 -0.04 -0.99
N CYS A 90 1.94 -0.73 -0.11
CA CYS A 90 1.98 -2.19 -0.01
C CYS A 90 1.54 -2.86 -1.32
N TRP A 91 0.49 -2.34 -1.96
CA TRP A 91 0.03 -2.84 -3.26
C TRP A 91 1.11 -2.65 -4.33
N ALA A 92 1.78 -1.50 -4.37
CA ALA A 92 2.88 -1.24 -5.31
C ALA A 92 4.05 -2.21 -5.09
N LYS A 93 4.36 -2.57 -3.83
CA LYS A 93 5.38 -3.57 -3.51
C LYS A 93 4.98 -4.99 -3.91
N LEU A 94 3.70 -5.35 -3.74
CA LEU A 94 3.16 -6.61 -4.22
C LEU A 94 3.24 -6.73 -5.76
N ASP A 95 2.95 -5.65 -6.49
CA ASP A 95 3.08 -5.62 -7.95
C ASP A 95 4.52 -5.88 -8.40
N LEU A 96 5.53 -5.43 -7.64
CA LEU A 96 6.94 -5.75 -7.92
C LEU A 96 7.24 -7.25 -7.75
N ASP A 97 6.75 -7.85 -6.67
CA ASP A 97 6.93 -9.29 -6.41
C ASP A 97 6.20 -10.17 -7.43
N ILE A 98 5.00 -9.78 -7.85
CA ILE A 98 4.26 -10.44 -8.94
C ILE A 98 5.08 -10.44 -10.23
N ARG A 99 5.68 -9.29 -10.59
CA ARG A 99 6.55 -9.17 -11.78
C ARG A 99 7.85 -9.97 -11.65
N ALA A 100 8.35 -10.16 -10.43
CA ALA A 100 9.52 -10.97 -10.13
C ALA A 100 9.24 -12.49 -10.19
N GLY A 101 7.97 -12.90 -10.28
CA GLY A 101 7.58 -14.31 -10.46
C GLY A 101 7.11 -14.98 -9.17
N ILE A 102 6.08 -14.40 -8.55
CA ILE A 102 5.45 -14.94 -7.33
C ILE A 102 5.11 -16.44 -7.42
N THR A 103 5.31 -17.17 -6.32
CA THR A 103 5.01 -18.60 -6.20
C THR A 103 3.60 -18.86 -5.66
N GLN A 104 3.05 -20.06 -5.89
CA GLN A 104 1.76 -20.48 -5.33
C GLN A 104 1.91 -20.98 -3.87
N GLU A 105 2.51 -20.16 -3.01
CA GLU A 105 2.66 -20.44 -1.58
C GLU A 105 2.37 -19.18 -0.75
N ASN A 106 1.94 -19.37 0.51
CA ASN A 106 1.82 -18.25 1.43
C ASN A 106 3.23 -17.72 1.73
N GLN A 107 3.43 -16.41 1.59
CA GLN A 107 4.75 -15.82 1.71
C GLN A 107 4.71 -14.42 2.31
N THR A 108 5.88 -13.95 2.74
CA THR A 108 6.08 -12.58 3.21
C THR A 108 7.09 -11.88 2.32
N ILE A 109 6.73 -10.72 1.79
CA ILE A 109 7.66 -9.81 1.15
C ILE A 109 8.27 -8.93 2.25
N PRO A 110 9.54 -9.16 2.64
CA PRO A 110 10.14 -8.50 3.80
C PRO A 110 10.34 -7.01 3.54
N ALA A 111 10.37 -6.20 4.61
CA ALA A 111 10.58 -4.75 4.53
C ALA A 111 11.81 -4.35 3.69
N GLU A 112 12.85 -5.17 3.70
CA GLU A 112 14.13 -4.99 3.02
C GLU A 112 14.05 -5.20 1.50
N ALA A 113 13.06 -5.94 1.00
CA ALA A 113 12.93 -6.24 -0.42
C ALA A 113 12.42 -5.03 -1.22
N PHE A 114 12.94 -4.90 -2.45
CA PHE A 114 12.51 -3.93 -3.46
C PHE A 114 12.55 -2.46 -3.04
N GLN A 115 13.45 -2.05 -2.14
CA GLN A 115 13.45 -0.68 -1.63
C GLN A 115 13.58 0.40 -2.72
N PRO A 116 14.62 0.38 -3.59
CA PRO A 116 14.75 1.41 -4.62
C PRO A 116 13.63 1.32 -5.67
N GLU A 117 13.20 0.12 -6.03
CA GLU A 117 12.13 -0.11 -7.00
C GLU A 117 10.77 0.39 -6.49
N LEU A 118 10.51 0.22 -5.18
CA LEU A 118 9.29 0.71 -4.55
C LEU A 118 9.28 2.24 -4.49
N ASP A 119 10.40 2.84 -4.12
CA ASP A 119 10.58 4.29 -4.11
C ASP A 119 10.29 4.90 -5.50
N GLU A 120 10.78 4.26 -6.57
CA GLU A 120 10.51 4.68 -7.94
C GLU A 120 9.06 4.42 -8.37
N SER A 121 8.51 3.24 -8.04
CA SER A 121 7.14 2.84 -8.36
C SER A 121 6.11 3.76 -7.71
N ALA A 122 6.29 4.07 -6.43
CA ALA A 122 5.44 5.01 -5.70
C ALA A 122 5.56 6.43 -6.27
N ARG A 123 6.78 6.86 -6.66
CA ARG A 123 6.98 8.15 -7.33
C ARG A 123 6.24 8.21 -8.67
N ALA A 124 6.37 7.19 -9.51
CA ALA A 124 5.74 7.14 -10.82
C ALA A 124 4.21 7.07 -10.75
N ARG A 125 3.66 6.58 -9.63
CA ARG A 125 2.22 6.40 -9.41
C ARG A 125 1.59 7.45 -8.50
N ALA A 126 2.31 8.53 -8.19
CA ALA A 126 1.90 9.62 -7.31
C ALA A 126 0.42 10.01 -7.44
N GLU A 127 0.03 10.42 -8.64
CA GLU A 127 -1.31 10.88 -8.95
C GLU A 127 -2.34 9.77 -8.78
N ALA A 128 -2.03 8.57 -9.28
CA ALA A 128 -2.95 7.44 -9.20
C ALA A 128 -3.21 7.03 -7.73
N ILE A 129 -2.18 7.05 -6.88
CA ILE A 129 -2.31 6.80 -5.44
C ILE A 129 -3.21 7.87 -4.81
N ARG A 130 -2.96 9.14 -5.10
CA ARG A 130 -3.77 10.25 -4.60
C ARG A 130 -5.24 10.10 -5.00
N GLN A 131 -5.53 9.89 -6.29
CA GLN A 131 -6.90 9.74 -6.78
C GLN A 131 -7.61 8.52 -6.17
N ALA A 132 -6.89 7.40 -5.99
CA ALA A 132 -7.44 6.22 -5.34
C ALA A 132 -7.82 6.53 -3.88
N ILE A 133 -7.00 7.27 -3.13
CA ILE A 133 -7.30 7.64 -1.75
C ILE A 133 -8.50 8.59 -1.67
N LEU A 134 -8.55 9.62 -2.52
CA LEU A 134 -9.68 10.57 -2.55
C LEU A 134 -11.00 9.86 -2.89
N THR A 135 -10.96 8.94 -3.86
CA THR A 135 -12.13 8.13 -4.26
C THR A 135 -12.63 7.26 -3.11
N GLU A 136 -11.72 6.59 -2.40
CA GLU A 136 -12.05 5.71 -1.27
C GLU A 136 -12.57 6.50 -0.05
N LEU A 137 -12.13 7.75 0.11
CA LEU A 137 -12.62 8.68 1.13
C LEU A 137 -13.92 9.40 0.71
N ASP A 138 -14.37 9.24 -0.52
CA ASP A 138 -15.53 9.94 -1.10
C ASP A 138 -15.42 11.47 -1.02
N VAL A 139 -14.24 12.03 -1.34
CA VAL A 139 -13.94 13.49 -1.30
C VAL A 139 -13.44 14.07 -2.62
#